data_AF-A0A3M2EXS8-F1
#
_entry.id   AF-A0A3M2EXS8-F1
#
_cell.length_a   1.000
_cell.length_b   1.000
_cell.length_c   1.000
_cell.angle_alpha   90.00
_cell.angle_beta   90.00
_cell.angle_gamma   90.00
#
_symmetry.space_group_name_H-M   'P 1'
#
loop_
_entity.id
_entity.type
_entity.pdbx_description
1 polymer ?
#
loop_
_entity_poly.entity_id
_entity_poly.type
_entity_poly.pdbx_seq_one_letter_code
_entity_poly.pdbx_strand_id
1 'polypeptide(L)'
;MKDIRPRGTSTGPKRSNANRRVRRYKTSFHVPATYVLSFLLLAVFPLSSAAADSHHPLPLSDTSSLTVLICLDGVPLDMIQDLRKEGFFRSFHKPAPLISTFPAITEVMLTEFFHVPYAPGYGLRYYDKKQNRLVGGISSADAVSIWFELYDFITPMIDRGMVYLWGRWAWKDIDMVERALARLDTGVFLAHIDSTDALLHHERPKVAHRWLKKFSVMIDTFVQTHPNAEVFLFSDHGNERIPTRRVPVERYLKKAGWHPKGVIEGESGVAILPTGLISTGYLYTRYKRKVARELAWRKGIELTAYEESGVITVFSKKGEARIQRKVVEGRPWYLYEPVIGDPLRYDTFLWRAIDSGWTDSMGYIPARRWFAGTLEERYPYAVDRLYGGLTGHVLNVGDVLLSLEPGWHLGSAFLSFFFHFQGTHGSLRRGSITGFAMA
;
A
#
# COMPACT_ATOMS: atom_id res chain seq x y z
N MET A 1 11.65 -45.92 -62.64
CA MET A 1 11.50 -46.39 -64.03
C MET A 1 10.01 -46.41 -64.36
N LYS A 2 9.59 -45.74 -65.45
CA LYS A 2 8.19 -45.50 -65.92
C LYS A 2 7.43 -44.48 -65.06
N ASP A 3 7.29 -43.19 -65.41
CA ASP A 3 6.76 -42.55 -66.64
C ASP A 3 5.30 -42.96 -66.97
N ILE A 4 4.38 -41.99 -66.89
CA ILE A 4 3.46 -41.56 -67.97
C ILE A 4 2.36 -40.61 -67.42
N ARG A 5 2.28 -39.43 -68.06
CA ARG A 5 1.30 -38.31 -68.02
C ARG A 5 -0.03 -38.67 -68.76
N PRO A 6 -0.96 -37.76 -69.20
CA PRO A 6 -1.53 -36.46 -68.74
C PRO A 6 -3.08 -36.30 -68.98
N ARG A 7 -3.58 -35.04 -68.82
CA ARG A 7 -4.80 -34.39 -69.40
C ARG A 7 -6.15 -34.81 -68.78
N GLY A 8 -7.18 -33.97 -68.64
CA GLY A 8 -7.51 -32.55 -68.86
C GLY A 8 -8.85 -32.34 -68.10
N THR A 9 -9.36 -31.15 -67.79
CA THR A 9 -10.06 -30.24 -68.69
C THR A 9 -10.49 -28.98 -67.91
N SER A 10 -10.76 -27.91 -68.66
CA SER A 10 -11.18 -26.58 -68.21
C SER A 10 -12.61 -26.51 -67.66
N THR A 11 -12.86 -25.62 -66.70
CA THR A 11 -13.99 -24.66 -66.69
C THR A 11 -13.71 -23.55 -65.66
N GLY A 12 -13.77 -22.28 -66.07
CA GLY A 12 -13.91 -21.16 -65.14
C GLY A 12 -15.40 -20.95 -64.79
N PRO A 13 -15.81 -19.74 -64.38
CA PRO A 13 -15.38 -18.93 -63.25
C PRO A 13 -16.51 -18.85 -62.20
N LYS A 14 -16.24 -18.42 -60.95
CA LYS A 14 -17.25 -17.77 -60.09
C LYS A 14 -16.60 -17.10 -58.88
N ARG A 15 -16.56 -15.77 -58.90
CA ARG A 15 -16.46 -14.94 -57.70
C ARG A 15 -17.74 -15.15 -56.89
N SER A 16 -17.63 -15.52 -55.63
CA SER A 16 -18.70 -15.36 -54.65
C SER A 16 -18.13 -14.82 -53.34
N ASN A 17 -18.80 -13.77 -52.84
CA ASN A 17 -18.55 -13.12 -51.56
C ASN A 17 -18.64 -14.12 -50.41
N ALA A 18 -17.53 -14.35 -49.71
CA ALA A 18 -17.51 -15.05 -48.44
C ALA A 18 -17.32 -14.05 -47.30
N ASN A 19 -18.43 -13.78 -46.63
CA ASN A 19 -18.54 -13.01 -45.40
C ASN A 19 -17.53 -13.49 -44.34
N ARG A 20 -16.76 -12.52 -43.84
CA ARG A 20 -15.84 -12.61 -42.71
C ARG A 20 -16.66 -12.81 -41.42
N ARG A 21 -16.93 -14.07 -41.03
CA ARG A 21 -17.49 -14.40 -39.71
C ARG A 21 -16.42 -14.25 -38.63
N VAL A 22 -16.45 -13.12 -37.92
CA VAL A 22 -15.80 -12.95 -36.62
C VAL A 22 -16.48 -13.89 -35.64
N ARG A 23 -15.76 -14.92 -35.16
CA ARG A 23 -16.18 -15.74 -34.01
C ARG A 23 -16.21 -14.83 -32.76
N ARG A 24 -17.41 -14.43 -32.34
CA ARG A 24 -17.65 -13.88 -31.00
C ARG A 24 -17.46 -15.02 -29.98
N TYR A 25 -16.40 -14.95 -29.17
CA TYR A 25 -16.35 -15.69 -27.92
C TYR A 25 -17.41 -15.10 -26.98
N LYS A 26 -18.55 -15.78 -26.83
CA LYS A 26 -19.46 -15.56 -25.70
C LYS A 26 -18.87 -16.31 -24.50
N THR A 27 -18.12 -15.61 -23.66
CA THR A 27 -17.85 -16.07 -22.29
C THR A 27 -19.02 -15.62 -21.43
N SER A 28 -20.01 -16.49 -21.24
CA SER A 28 -21.02 -16.33 -20.21
C SER A 28 -20.36 -16.66 -18.86
N PHE A 29 -19.95 -15.65 -18.11
CA PHE A 29 -19.59 -15.83 -16.70
C PHE A 29 -20.82 -15.56 -15.86
N HIS A 30 -21.36 -16.62 -15.26
CA HIS A 30 -22.32 -16.48 -14.18
C HIS A 30 -21.58 -16.08 -12.91
N VAL A 31 -21.81 -14.86 -12.44
CA VAL A 31 -21.52 -14.45 -11.07
C VAL A 31 -22.72 -14.89 -10.24
N PRO A 32 -22.58 -15.81 -9.27
CA PRO A 32 -23.69 -16.18 -8.40
C PRO A 32 -24.22 -14.96 -7.66
N ALA A 33 -25.55 -14.78 -7.61
CA ALA A 33 -26.21 -13.63 -6.99
C ALA A 33 -25.86 -13.43 -5.49
N THR A 34 -25.28 -14.44 -4.84
CA THR A 34 -24.77 -14.37 -3.47
C THR A 34 -23.55 -13.45 -3.32
N TYR A 35 -22.72 -13.26 -4.35
CA TYR A 35 -21.54 -12.39 -4.30
C TYR A 35 -21.90 -10.90 -4.28
N VAL A 36 -23.03 -10.54 -4.88
CA VAL A 36 -23.51 -9.15 -4.96
C VAL A 36 -24.18 -8.74 -3.65
N LEU A 37 -24.83 -9.67 -2.96
CA LEU A 37 -25.57 -9.37 -1.72
C LEU A 37 -24.65 -9.06 -0.52
N SER A 38 -23.48 -9.70 -0.42
CA SER A 38 -22.54 -9.46 0.68
C SER A 38 -21.80 -8.12 0.59
N PHE A 39 -21.61 -7.60 -0.64
CA PHE A 39 -21.04 -6.26 -0.87
C PHE A 39 -22.12 -5.18 -0.86
N LEU A 40 -23.34 -5.45 -1.36
CA LEU A 40 -24.47 -4.50 -1.27
C LEU A 40 -24.94 -4.27 0.17
N LEU A 41 -24.84 -5.28 1.05
CA LEU A 41 -25.11 -5.09 2.49
C LEU A 41 -24.07 -4.21 3.20
N LEU A 42 -22.93 -3.92 2.55
CA LEU A 42 -21.94 -2.94 3.00
C LEU A 42 -22.05 -1.57 2.29
N ALA A 43 -22.84 -1.47 1.21
CA ALA A 43 -22.84 -0.31 0.30
C ALA A 43 -24.20 0.40 0.14
N VAL A 44 -25.25 -0.02 0.85
CA VAL A 44 -26.57 0.63 0.77
C VAL A 44 -26.93 1.14 2.16
N PHE A 45 -26.64 2.41 2.47
CA PHE A 45 -27.44 3.33 3.33
C PHE A 45 -26.78 4.75 3.31
N PRO A 46 -27.56 5.83 3.51
CA PRO A 46 -27.23 7.13 2.95
C PRO A 46 -26.11 7.84 3.74
N LEU A 47 -25.09 8.30 3.02
CA LEU A 47 -24.19 9.35 3.48
C LEU A 47 -24.99 10.66 3.46
N SER A 48 -25.46 11.10 4.63
CA SER A 48 -25.84 12.50 4.80
C SER A 48 -24.58 13.34 4.62
N SER A 49 -24.54 14.14 3.56
CA SER A 49 -23.54 15.18 3.37
C SER A 49 -23.75 16.27 4.42
N ALA A 50 -23.06 16.16 5.54
CA ALA A 50 -22.74 17.32 6.35
C ALA A 50 -21.26 17.62 6.07
N ALA A 51 -21.02 18.41 5.02
CA ALA A 51 -19.73 19.08 4.85
C ALA A 51 -19.57 19.98 6.07
N ALA A 52 -18.62 19.64 6.94
CA ALA A 52 -18.22 20.51 8.04
C ALA A 52 -17.23 21.51 7.47
N ASP A 53 -17.61 22.79 7.50
CA ASP A 53 -16.77 23.93 7.17
C ASP A 53 -15.59 24.00 8.15
N SER A 54 -14.44 23.43 7.77
CA SER A 54 -13.16 23.80 8.34
C SER A 54 -12.04 23.62 7.32
N HIS A 55 -12.05 24.46 6.29
CA HIS A 55 -10.89 24.65 5.43
C HIS A 55 -9.77 25.27 6.27
N HIS A 56 -8.70 24.52 6.54
CA HIS A 56 -7.39 25.09 6.79
C HIS A 56 -6.66 25.19 5.44
N PRO A 57 -6.72 26.33 4.74
CA PRO A 57 -5.98 26.47 3.50
C PRO A 57 -4.48 26.40 3.82
N LEU A 58 -3.78 25.49 3.12
CA LEU A 58 -2.33 25.59 2.99
C LEU A 58 -2.00 26.98 2.42
N PRO A 59 -0.93 27.65 2.87
CA PRO A 59 -0.57 28.97 2.35
C PRO A 59 -0.17 28.83 0.87
N LEU A 60 -1.07 29.23 -0.03
CA LEU A 60 -0.83 29.20 -1.47
C LEU A 60 -0.04 30.44 -1.91
N SER A 61 1.17 30.19 -2.41
CA SER A 61 1.92 31.12 -3.26
C SER A 61 1.24 31.25 -4.63
N ASP A 62 1.18 32.48 -5.16
CA ASP A 62 0.80 32.89 -6.52
C ASP A 62 -0.19 32.00 -7.28
N THR A 63 -1.49 32.32 -7.16
CA THR A 63 -2.61 31.62 -7.80
C THR A 63 -2.68 31.81 -9.33
N SER A 64 -1.62 32.31 -9.96
CA SER A 64 -1.57 32.49 -11.42
C SER A 64 -1.09 31.24 -12.18
N SER A 65 -0.60 30.22 -11.47
CA SER A 65 -0.18 28.93 -12.04
C SER A 65 -1.06 27.77 -11.53
N LEU A 66 -1.07 26.65 -12.27
CA LEU A 66 -1.80 25.44 -11.92
C LEU A 66 -0.83 24.39 -11.40
N THR A 67 -1.00 23.93 -10.16
CA THR A 67 -0.25 22.82 -9.57
C THR A 67 -1.17 21.62 -9.42
N VAL A 68 -0.79 20.49 -10.01
CA VAL A 68 -1.53 19.22 -9.96
C VAL A 68 -0.70 18.20 -9.20
N LEU A 69 -1.25 17.59 -8.16
CA LEU A 69 -0.62 16.49 -7.42
C LEU A 69 -1.54 15.27 -7.43
N ILE A 70 -1.08 14.17 -8.03
CA ILE A 70 -1.86 12.93 -8.17
C ILE A 70 -1.16 11.78 -7.46
N CYS A 71 -1.82 11.20 -6.45
CA CYS A 71 -1.45 9.94 -5.83
C CYS A 71 -2.04 8.78 -6.64
N LEU A 72 -1.18 7.91 -7.17
CA LEU A 72 -1.54 6.60 -7.70
C LEU A 72 -1.32 5.55 -6.61
N ASP A 73 -2.41 5.14 -5.96
CA ASP A 73 -2.38 4.26 -4.79
C ASP A 73 -1.65 2.94 -5.09
N GLY A 74 -0.68 2.60 -4.25
CA GLY A 74 0.03 1.32 -4.26
C GLY A 74 0.84 0.98 -5.52
N VAL A 75 1.12 1.94 -6.39
CA VAL A 75 1.92 1.73 -7.60
C VAL A 75 3.42 1.69 -7.27
N PRO A 76 4.07 0.53 -7.44
CA PRO A 76 5.48 0.37 -7.08
C PRO A 76 6.42 1.01 -8.11
N LEU A 77 7.57 1.47 -7.63
CA LEU A 77 8.59 2.16 -8.45
C LEU A 77 9.01 1.39 -9.70
N ASP A 78 9.21 0.08 -9.55
CA ASP A 78 9.72 -0.78 -10.63
C ASP A 78 8.75 -0.82 -11.82
N MET A 79 7.43 -0.81 -11.54
CA MET A 79 6.40 -0.77 -12.57
C MET A 79 6.44 0.53 -13.38
N ILE A 80 6.59 1.69 -12.73
CA ILE A 80 6.71 2.98 -13.44
C ILE A 80 8.02 3.07 -14.22
N GLN A 81 9.12 2.56 -13.65
CA GLN A 81 10.40 2.50 -14.36
C GLN A 81 10.33 1.66 -15.64
N ASP A 82 9.64 0.51 -15.59
CA ASP A 82 9.47 -0.35 -16.76
C ASP A 82 8.54 0.29 -17.80
N LEU A 83 7.43 0.90 -17.38
CA LEU A 83 6.55 1.64 -18.30
C LEU A 83 7.27 2.81 -18.98
N ARG A 84 8.18 3.49 -18.28
CA ARG A 84 9.01 4.53 -18.90
C ARG A 84 9.97 4.00 -19.95
N LYS A 85 10.60 2.84 -19.71
CA LYS A 85 11.43 2.17 -20.73
C LYS A 85 10.62 1.82 -21.98
N GLU A 86 9.33 1.56 -21.81
CA GLU A 86 8.38 1.33 -22.91
C GLU A 86 7.86 2.60 -23.60
N GLY A 87 8.28 3.80 -23.16
CA GLY A 87 7.89 5.07 -23.77
C GLY A 87 6.60 5.70 -23.21
N PHE A 88 6.16 5.29 -22.02
CA PHE A 88 5.09 5.95 -21.26
C PHE A 88 5.67 6.97 -20.27
N PHE A 89 4.84 7.90 -19.80
CA PHE A 89 5.19 8.99 -18.88
C PHE A 89 6.35 9.84 -19.41
N ARG A 90 6.32 10.16 -20.71
CA ARG A 90 7.43 10.84 -21.40
C ARG A 90 7.56 12.30 -21.01
N SER A 91 6.47 12.92 -20.56
CA SER A 91 6.47 14.33 -20.16
C SER A 91 7.10 14.57 -18.79
N PHE A 92 7.40 13.51 -18.02
CA PHE A 92 7.94 13.60 -16.66
C PHE A 92 9.44 13.34 -16.60
N HIS A 93 10.09 13.76 -15.51
CA HIS A 93 11.44 13.32 -15.15
C HIS A 93 11.49 11.86 -14.67
N LYS A 94 12.71 11.30 -14.61
CA LYS A 94 12.91 9.92 -14.13
C LYS A 94 12.32 9.76 -12.71
N PRO A 95 11.54 8.71 -12.44
CA PRO A 95 10.94 8.50 -11.13
C PRO A 95 12.02 8.26 -10.08
N ALA A 96 11.86 8.94 -8.95
CA ALA A 96 12.64 8.74 -7.74
C ALA A 96 11.91 7.76 -6.80
N PRO A 97 12.64 6.96 -6.00
CA PRO A 97 12.04 6.13 -4.96
C PRO A 97 11.38 7.00 -3.89
N LEU A 98 10.11 6.75 -3.62
CA LEU A 98 9.42 7.26 -2.42
C LEU A 98 9.32 6.11 -1.42
N ILE A 99 9.87 6.29 -0.22
CA ILE A 99 9.88 5.27 0.84
C ILE A 99 8.73 5.56 1.81
N SER A 100 7.74 4.67 1.82
CA SER A 100 6.58 4.77 2.71
C SER A 100 6.92 4.54 4.20
N THR A 101 5.99 4.86 5.08
CA THR A 101 6.04 4.60 6.53
C THR A 101 5.98 3.10 6.85
N PHE A 102 6.02 2.71 8.12
CA PHE A 102 5.63 1.36 8.55
C PHE A 102 4.52 1.44 9.60
N PRO A 103 3.39 0.73 9.43
CA PRO A 103 3.01 -0.06 8.25
C PRO A 103 2.92 0.78 6.96
N ALA A 104 3.30 0.21 5.82
CA ALA A 104 3.21 0.89 4.52
C ALA A 104 1.79 0.77 3.97
N ILE A 105 0.89 1.62 4.50
CA ILE A 105 -0.52 1.69 4.13
C ILE A 105 -0.92 3.15 3.94
N THR A 106 -1.87 3.39 3.03
CA THR A 106 -2.36 4.70 2.63
C THR A 106 -2.68 5.62 3.80
N GLU A 107 -3.44 5.13 4.78
CA GLU A 107 -3.85 5.92 5.96
C GLU A 107 -2.67 6.56 6.70
N VAL A 108 -1.66 5.73 6.99
CA VAL A 108 -0.50 6.12 7.80
C VAL A 108 0.43 6.99 6.97
N MET A 109 0.65 6.64 5.70
CA MET A 109 1.52 7.43 4.85
C MET A 109 0.94 8.81 4.57
N LEU A 110 -0.30 8.91 4.10
CA LEU A 110 -0.88 10.20 3.69
C LEU A 110 -1.07 11.14 4.89
N THR A 111 -1.38 10.60 6.06
CA THR A 111 -1.40 11.38 7.30
C THR A 111 -0.05 12.04 7.57
N GLU A 112 1.04 11.26 7.46
CA GLU A 112 2.40 11.78 7.65
C GLU A 112 2.81 12.76 6.55
N PHE A 113 2.47 12.45 5.29
CA PHE A 113 2.85 13.24 4.12
C PHE A 113 2.21 14.63 4.14
N PHE A 114 0.92 14.71 4.46
CA PHE A 114 0.21 15.99 4.53
C PHE A 114 0.31 16.68 5.89
N HIS A 115 0.97 16.07 6.87
CA HIS A 115 1.07 16.58 8.24
C HIS A 115 -0.31 16.89 8.86
N VAL A 116 -1.31 16.06 8.57
CA VAL A 116 -2.65 16.17 9.17
C VAL A 116 -2.71 15.47 10.52
N PRO A 117 -3.72 15.77 11.38
CA PRO A 117 -3.84 15.12 12.66
C PRO A 117 -3.90 13.59 12.53
N TYR A 118 -3.26 12.90 13.49
CA TYR A 118 -3.16 11.44 13.46
C TYR A 118 -4.52 10.75 13.48
N ALA A 119 -4.64 9.71 12.66
CA ALA A 119 -5.81 8.84 12.64
C ALA A 119 -5.98 8.08 13.98
N PRO A 120 -7.21 7.69 14.35
CA PRO A 120 -7.46 6.91 15.56
C PRO A 120 -6.66 5.60 15.63
N GLY A 121 -6.41 4.95 14.49
CA GLY A 121 -5.58 3.74 14.38
C GLY A 121 -5.09 3.52 12.95
N TYR A 122 -4.51 2.35 12.67
CA TYR A 122 -3.89 2.01 11.38
C TYR A 122 -4.89 1.76 10.24
N GLY A 123 -6.10 2.30 10.31
CA GLY A 123 -7.17 2.11 9.35
C GLY A 123 -8.53 2.35 9.98
N LEU A 124 -9.59 1.97 9.27
CA LEU A 124 -10.98 2.25 9.67
C LEU A 124 -11.37 1.67 11.03
N ARG A 125 -10.68 0.64 11.50
CA ARG A 125 -10.86 0.05 12.83
C ARG A 125 -9.61 0.27 13.65
N TYR A 126 -9.79 0.38 14.95
CA TYR A 126 -8.71 0.46 15.92
C TYR A 126 -9.10 -0.22 17.23
N TYR A 127 -8.12 -0.50 18.08
CA TYR A 127 -8.38 -1.01 19.42
C TYR A 127 -8.31 0.15 20.41
N ASP A 128 -9.43 0.48 21.03
CA ASP A 128 -9.46 1.49 22.09
C ASP A 128 -8.96 0.86 23.39
N LYS A 129 -7.75 1.27 23.81
CA LYS A 129 -7.12 0.76 25.04
C LYS A 129 -7.89 1.17 26.30
N LYS A 130 -8.57 2.32 26.29
CA LYS A 130 -9.37 2.79 27.44
C LYS A 130 -10.66 1.98 27.58
N GLN A 131 -11.31 1.66 26.46
CA GLN A 131 -12.54 0.86 26.43
C GLN A 131 -12.28 -0.65 26.38
N ASN A 132 -11.02 -1.08 26.23
CA ASN A 132 -10.60 -2.48 26.14
C ASN A 132 -11.32 -3.27 25.02
N ARG A 133 -11.60 -2.63 23.87
CA ARG A 133 -12.34 -3.24 22.76
C ARG A 133 -11.97 -2.67 21.39
N LEU A 134 -12.33 -3.41 20.34
CA LEU A 134 -12.29 -2.90 18.97
C LEU A 134 -13.41 -1.87 18.72
N VAL A 135 -13.05 -0.75 18.11
CA VAL A 135 -13.93 0.37 17.76
C VAL A 135 -13.71 0.75 16.28
N GLY A 136 -14.66 1.48 15.70
CA GLY A 136 -14.61 1.95 14.32
C GLY A 136 -15.25 0.99 13.30
N GLY A 137 -14.88 1.16 12.03
CA GLY A 137 -15.39 0.46 10.87
C GLY A 137 -16.21 1.38 9.97
N ILE A 138 -16.59 0.89 8.78
CA ILE A 138 -17.26 1.69 7.73
C ILE A 138 -18.51 2.46 8.22
N SER A 139 -19.15 1.99 9.29
CA SER A 139 -20.34 2.61 9.88
C SER A 139 -20.08 3.64 10.99
N SER A 140 -18.83 3.91 11.36
CA SER A 140 -18.51 4.92 12.39
C SER A 140 -18.25 6.28 11.77
N ALA A 141 -18.68 7.36 12.43
CA ALA A 141 -18.34 8.73 12.02
C ALA A 141 -16.81 8.95 11.96
N ASP A 142 -16.04 8.26 12.82
CA ASP A 142 -14.57 8.32 12.87
C ASP A 142 -13.88 7.49 11.75
N ALA A 143 -14.64 6.96 10.79
CA ALA A 143 -14.10 6.15 9.69
C ALA A 143 -13.56 6.97 8.52
N VAL A 144 -13.90 8.26 8.44
CA VAL A 144 -13.39 9.13 7.38
C VAL A 144 -12.13 9.79 7.89
N SER A 145 -11.01 9.43 7.27
CA SER A 145 -9.72 9.99 7.61
C SER A 145 -9.63 11.44 7.15
N ILE A 146 -9.01 12.30 7.95
CA ILE A 146 -8.94 13.75 7.70
C ILE A 146 -8.32 14.06 6.33
N TRP A 147 -7.39 13.22 5.86
CA TRP A 147 -6.77 13.40 4.56
C TRP A 147 -7.76 13.33 3.39
N PHE A 148 -8.93 12.69 3.52
CA PHE A 148 -9.96 12.69 2.46
C PHE A 148 -10.46 14.11 2.16
N GLU A 149 -10.50 14.99 3.16
CA GLU A 149 -10.98 16.37 3.04
C GLU A 149 -9.98 17.28 2.30
N LEU A 150 -8.73 16.82 2.13
CA LEU A 150 -7.72 17.56 1.38
C LEU A 150 -7.88 17.42 -0.14
N TYR A 151 -8.47 16.32 -0.60
CA TYR A 151 -8.46 15.97 -2.01
C TYR A 151 -9.65 16.57 -2.77
N ASP A 152 -9.37 17.25 -3.87
CA ASP A 152 -10.37 17.71 -4.83
C ASP A 152 -11.00 16.53 -5.59
N PHE A 153 -10.23 15.45 -5.76
CA PHE A 153 -10.70 14.20 -6.32
C PHE A 153 -10.24 13.00 -5.51
N ILE A 154 -11.20 12.14 -5.20
CA ILE A 154 -10.94 10.83 -4.64
C ILE A 154 -11.85 9.79 -5.29
N THR A 155 -11.34 8.59 -5.56
CA THR A 155 -12.15 7.50 -6.10
C THR A 155 -13.38 7.29 -5.18
N PRO A 156 -14.62 7.45 -5.69
CA PRO A 156 -15.81 7.33 -4.86
C PRO A 156 -15.90 5.96 -4.17
N MET A 157 -16.36 5.92 -2.92
CA MET A 157 -16.37 4.70 -2.10
C MET A 157 -17.07 3.49 -2.76
N ILE A 158 -18.19 3.74 -3.45
CA ILE A 158 -18.90 2.69 -4.21
C ILE A 158 -18.02 2.16 -5.35
N ASP A 159 -17.35 3.06 -6.07
CA ASP A 159 -16.46 2.69 -7.17
C ASP A 159 -15.25 1.89 -6.66
N ARG A 160 -14.67 2.26 -5.49
CA ARG A 160 -13.60 1.49 -4.84
C ARG A 160 -14.00 0.02 -4.66
N GLY A 161 -15.17 -0.22 -4.03
CA GLY A 161 -15.69 -1.57 -3.83
C GLY A 161 -15.95 -2.31 -5.14
N MET A 162 -16.44 -1.60 -6.16
CA MET A 162 -16.71 -2.18 -7.48
C MET A 162 -15.44 -2.59 -8.23
N VAL A 163 -14.31 -1.89 -8.07
CA VAL A 163 -13.03 -2.27 -8.70
C VAL A 163 -12.55 -3.62 -8.18
N TYR A 164 -12.73 -3.90 -6.88
CA TYR A 164 -12.41 -5.20 -6.28
C TYR A 164 -13.28 -6.36 -6.81
N LEU A 165 -14.50 -6.07 -7.25
CA LEU A 165 -15.41 -7.07 -7.84
C LEU A 165 -15.25 -7.18 -9.36
N TRP A 166 -14.94 -6.06 -10.02
CA TRP A 166 -14.85 -5.94 -11.46
C TRP A 166 -13.79 -4.91 -11.84
N GLY A 167 -12.55 -5.35 -12.07
CA GLY A 167 -11.41 -4.46 -12.37
C GLY A 167 -11.58 -3.54 -13.58
N ARG A 168 -12.56 -3.77 -14.47
CA ARG A 168 -12.89 -2.80 -15.54
C ARG A 168 -13.54 -1.52 -15.00
N TRP A 169 -14.09 -1.52 -13.79
CA TRP A 169 -14.66 -0.32 -13.21
C TRP A 169 -13.59 0.77 -12.98
N ALA A 170 -12.33 0.37 -12.81
CA ALA A 170 -11.19 1.26 -12.66
C ALA A 170 -11.00 2.25 -13.83
N TRP A 171 -11.47 1.92 -15.04
CA TRP A 171 -11.35 2.83 -16.18
C TRP A 171 -12.11 4.14 -15.97
N LYS A 172 -13.17 4.12 -15.14
CA LYS A 172 -13.97 5.29 -14.80
C LYS A 172 -13.14 6.37 -14.09
N ASP A 173 -12.13 5.98 -13.31
CA ASP A 173 -11.26 6.93 -12.61
C ASP A 173 -10.45 7.78 -13.59
N ILE A 174 -9.98 7.21 -14.70
CA ILE A 174 -9.28 7.98 -15.75
C ILE A 174 -10.22 9.03 -16.32
N ASP A 175 -11.43 8.64 -16.71
CA ASP A 175 -12.41 9.57 -17.29
C ASP A 175 -12.83 10.66 -16.28
N MET A 176 -12.90 10.34 -14.99
CA MET A 176 -13.27 11.29 -13.94
C MET A 176 -12.16 12.28 -13.66
N VAL A 177 -10.92 11.82 -13.55
CA VAL A 177 -9.74 12.69 -13.36
C VAL A 177 -9.54 13.58 -14.59
N GLU A 178 -9.64 13.04 -15.81
CA GLU A 178 -9.53 13.82 -17.04
C GLU A 178 -10.59 14.93 -17.09
N ARG A 179 -11.84 14.64 -16.72
CA ARG A 179 -12.91 15.66 -16.64
C ARG A 179 -12.68 16.69 -15.53
N ALA A 180 -12.06 16.30 -14.42
CA ALA A 180 -11.72 17.24 -13.34
C ALA A 180 -10.61 18.19 -13.80
N LEU A 181 -9.54 17.64 -14.38
CA LEU A 181 -8.41 18.41 -14.93
C LEU A 181 -8.84 19.39 -16.02
N ALA A 182 -9.76 18.99 -16.90
CA ALA A 182 -10.26 19.85 -17.98
C ALA A 182 -11.05 21.10 -17.52
N ARG A 183 -11.32 21.24 -16.22
CA ARG A 183 -12.05 22.38 -15.64
C ARG A 183 -11.14 23.35 -14.89
N LEU A 184 -9.84 23.09 -14.85
CA LEU A 184 -8.89 23.80 -14.02
C LEU A 184 -7.94 24.62 -14.89
N ASP A 185 -7.90 25.92 -14.64
CA ASP A 185 -7.00 26.84 -15.33
C ASP A 185 -5.91 27.41 -14.40
N THR A 186 -6.15 27.40 -13.08
CA THR A 186 -5.25 27.93 -12.04
C THR A 186 -5.50 27.25 -10.68
N GLY A 187 -4.55 27.34 -9.75
CA GLY A 187 -4.70 26.90 -8.37
C GLY A 187 -4.05 25.56 -8.10
N VAL A 188 -4.49 24.86 -7.04
CA VAL A 188 -3.98 23.54 -6.67
C VAL A 188 -5.06 22.51 -6.86
N PHE A 189 -4.69 21.37 -7.46
CA PHE A 189 -5.56 20.22 -7.60
C PHE A 189 -4.89 18.97 -7.03
N LEU A 190 -5.53 18.38 -6.02
CA LEU A 190 -5.10 17.16 -5.37
C LEU A 190 -6.02 16.01 -5.78
N ALA A 191 -5.46 14.94 -6.32
CA ALA A 191 -6.19 13.72 -6.67
C ALA A 191 -5.60 12.47 -6.01
N HIS A 192 -6.47 11.61 -5.48
CA HIS A 192 -6.12 10.27 -5.01
C HIS A 192 -6.88 9.21 -5.83
N ILE A 193 -6.14 8.32 -6.49
CA ILE A 193 -6.71 7.26 -7.33
C ILE A 193 -6.47 5.90 -6.67
N ASP A 194 -7.50 5.39 -5.99
CA ASP A 194 -7.46 4.10 -5.28
C ASP A 194 -7.47 2.88 -6.22
N SER A 195 -7.99 3.04 -7.44
CA SER A 195 -8.20 1.92 -8.35
C SER A 195 -6.92 1.17 -8.70
N THR A 196 -5.76 1.82 -8.66
CA THR A 196 -4.48 1.18 -9.00
C THR A 196 -4.10 0.11 -7.99
N ASP A 197 -4.26 0.36 -6.69
CA ASP A 197 -3.95 -0.64 -5.66
C ASP A 197 -4.94 -1.80 -5.69
N ALA A 198 -6.23 -1.52 -5.85
CA ALA A 198 -7.27 -2.55 -6.01
C ALA A 198 -6.99 -3.46 -7.22
N LEU A 199 -6.54 -2.90 -8.35
CA LEU A 199 -6.10 -3.67 -9.52
C LEU A 199 -4.87 -4.53 -9.24
N LEU A 200 -3.91 -4.05 -8.44
CA LEU A 200 -2.71 -4.79 -8.07
C LEU A 200 -3.00 -5.92 -7.07
N HIS A 201 -4.00 -5.74 -6.21
CA HIS A 201 -4.49 -6.77 -5.31
C HIS A 201 -5.25 -7.88 -6.00
N HIS A 202 -6.19 -7.55 -6.89
CA HIS A 202 -7.14 -8.53 -7.43
C HIS A 202 -6.73 -9.12 -8.79
N GLU A 203 -6.23 -8.29 -9.69
CA GLU A 203 -6.03 -8.67 -11.08
C GLU A 203 -4.61 -9.15 -11.36
N ARG A 204 -4.45 -9.88 -12.47
CA ARG A 204 -3.10 -10.15 -12.98
C ARG A 204 -2.42 -8.79 -13.24
N PRO A 205 -1.14 -8.58 -12.89
CA PRO A 205 -0.44 -7.30 -13.03
C PRO A 205 -0.62 -6.61 -14.39
N LYS A 206 -0.88 -7.38 -15.45
CA LYS A 206 -1.19 -6.90 -16.80
C LYS A 206 -2.39 -5.95 -16.89
N VAL A 207 -3.39 -6.04 -16.02
CA VAL A 207 -4.54 -5.12 -16.04
C VAL A 207 -4.12 -3.75 -15.51
N ALA A 208 -3.46 -3.70 -14.35
CA ALA A 208 -2.85 -2.49 -13.81
C ALA A 208 -1.88 -1.84 -14.82
N HIS A 209 -1.03 -2.61 -15.50
CA HIS A 209 -0.15 -2.08 -16.55
C HIS A 209 -0.93 -1.41 -17.69
N ARG A 210 -2.02 -2.04 -18.18
CA ARG A 210 -2.83 -1.44 -19.25
C ARG A 210 -3.53 -0.17 -18.79
N TRP A 211 -4.00 -0.16 -17.55
CA TRP A 211 -4.60 1.02 -16.94
C TRP A 211 -3.58 2.16 -16.87
N LEU A 212 -2.38 1.90 -16.35
CA LEU A 212 -1.30 2.89 -16.24
C LEU A 212 -0.83 3.41 -17.60
N LYS A 213 -0.80 2.57 -18.64
CA LYS A 213 -0.51 3.00 -20.02
C LYS A 213 -1.53 4.01 -20.54
N LYS A 214 -2.82 3.76 -20.29
CA LYS A 214 -3.89 4.69 -20.69
C LYS A 214 -3.84 5.98 -19.87
N PHE A 215 -3.61 5.86 -18.56
CA PHE A 215 -3.42 7.01 -17.68
C PHE A 215 -2.23 7.87 -18.14
N SER A 216 -1.10 7.24 -18.46
CA SER A 216 0.08 7.93 -19.02
C SER A 216 -0.27 8.74 -20.27
N VAL A 217 -1.04 8.18 -21.21
CA VAL A 217 -1.42 8.92 -22.42
C VAL A 217 -2.27 10.14 -22.08
N MET A 218 -3.22 9.99 -21.15
CA MET A 218 -4.07 11.09 -20.69
C MET A 218 -3.23 12.19 -20.03
N ILE A 219 -2.38 11.83 -19.06
CA ILE A 219 -1.61 12.83 -18.31
C ILE A 219 -0.47 13.46 -19.14
N ASP A 220 0.19 12.68 -20.02
CA ASP A 220 1.19 13.23 -20.95
C ASP A 220 0.54 14.26 -21.89
N THR A 221 -0.70 14.02 -22.34
CA THR A 221 -1.48 14.97 -23.15
C THR A 221 -1.78 16.22 -22.36
N PHE A 222 -2.22 16.09 -21.11
CA PHE A 222 -2.51 17.22 -20.23
C PHE A 222 -1.28 18.12 -20.02
N VAL A 223 -0.11 17.54 -19.70
CA VAL A 223 1.14 18.30 -19.53
C VAL A 223 1.54 19.03 -20.82
N GLN A 224 1.33 18.40 -21.98
CA GLN A 224 1.66 19.02 -23.28
C GLN A 224 0.71 20.17 -23.64
N THR A 225 -0.56 20.10 -23.23
CA THR A 225 -1.55 21.16 -23.50
C THR A 225 -1.56 22.27 -22.44
N HIS A 226 -0.94 22.04 -21.28
CA HIS A 226 -0.83 22.99 -20.18
C HIS A 226 0.64 23.18 -19.77
N PRO A 227 1.49 23.81 -20.62
CA PRO A 227 2.94 23.90 -20.39
C PRO A 227 3.33 24.72 -19.16
N ASN A 228 2.40 25.48 -18.59
CA ASN A 228 2.61 26.27 -17.37
C ASN A 228 2.09 25.56 -16.12
N ALA A 229 1.53 24.35 -16.25
CA ALA A 229 1.09 23.56 -15.11
C ALA A 229 2.25 22.75 -14.54
N GLU A 230 2.41 22.77 -13.22
CA GLU A 230 3.32 21.89 -12.50
C GLU A 230 2.58 20.61 -12.13
N VAL A 231 3.02 19.45 -12.65
CA VAL A 231 2.32 18.18 -12.43
C VAL A 231 3.21 17.21 -11.69
N PHE A 232 2.81 16.83 -10.48
CA PHE A 232 3.50 15.87 -9.64
C PHE A 232 2.70 14.57 -9.57
N LEU A 233 3.36 13.46 -9.86
CA LEU A 233 2.80 12.12 -9.73
C LEU A 233 3.58 11.36 -8.66
N PHE A 234 2.88 10.74 -7.72
CA PHE A 234 3.50 9.91 -6.70
C PHE A 234 2.66 8.70 -6.36
N SER A 235 3.26 7.77 -5.60
CA SER A 235 2.55 6.68 -4.95
C SER A 235 2.93 6.65 -3.48
N ASP A 236 1.93 6.44 -2.63
CA ASP A 236 2.02 6.36 -1.18
C ASP A 236 2.80 5.12 -0.70
N HIS A 237 2.73 4.01 -1.43
CA HIS A 237 3.50 2.80 -1.13
C HIS A 237 3.79 1.93 -2.36
N GLY A 238 4.55 0.86 -2.13
CA GLY A 238 4.75 -0.18 -3.14
C GLY A 238 3.64 -1.24 -3.09
N ASN A 239 3.84 -2.32 -3.83
CA ASN A 239 3.00 -3.51 -3.79
C ASN A 239 3.85 -4.74 -4.12
N GLU A 240 3.91 -5.71 -3.20
CA GLU A 240 4.52 -7.01 -3.46
C GLU A 240 3.56 -7.87 -4.28
N ARG A 241 3.78 -7.87 -5.60
CA ARG A 241 2.95 -8.54 -6.61
C ARG A 241 3.16 -10.06 -6.65
N ILE A 242 3.00 -10.70 -5.49
CA ILE A 242 3.13 -12.15 -5.30
C ILE A 242 1.80 -12.66 -4.76
N PRO A 243 1.25 -13.76 -5.30
CA PRO A 243 0.02 -14.35 -4.77
C PRO A 243 0.15 -14.69 -3.28
N THR A 244 -0.85 -14.31 -2.49
CA THR A 244 -0.79 -14.44 -1.04
C THR A 244 -1.78 -15.44 -0.46
N ARG A 245 -1.48 -15.89 0.76
CA ARG A 245 -2.40 -16.66 1.60
C ARG A 245 -2.45 -16.12 3.02
N ARG A 246 -3.56 -16.36 3.69
CA ARG A 246 -3.77 -15.86 5.06
C ARG A 246 -2.82 -16.53 6.05
N VAL A 247 -2.12 -15.73 6.86
CA VAL A 247 -1.34 -16.24 8.00
C VAL A 247 -2.29 -16.63 9.15
N PRO A 248 -2.15 -17.83 9.77
CA PRO A 248 -3.06 -18.29 10.81
C PRO A 248 -2.61 -17.82 12.21
N VAL A 249 -2.47 -16.50 12.41
CA VAL A 249 -1.96 -15.89 13.65
C VAL A 249 -2.77 -16.34 14.87
N GLU A 250 -4.10 -16.40 14.77
CA GLU A 250 -4.96 -16.85 15.86
C GLU A 250 -4.63 -18.27 16.31
N ARG A 251 -4.32 -19.15 15.35
CA ARG A 251 -3.95 -20.54 15.62
C ARG A 251 -2.59 -20.62 16.29
N TYR A 252 -1.64 -19.79 15.89
CA TYR A 252 -0.33 -19.73 16.54
C TYR A 252 -0.44 -19.26 17.98
N LEU A 253 -1.20 -18.20 18.23
CA LEU A 253 -1.46 -17.68 19.57
C LEU A 253 -2.15 -18.71 20.47
N LYS A 254 -3.24 -19.33 20.01
CA LYS A 254 -3.96 -20.36 20.78
C LYS A 254 -3.07 -21.55 21.16
N LYS A 255 -2.23 -22.01 20.22
CA LYS A 255 -1.28 -23.11 20.49
C LYS A 255 -0.22 -22.76 21.53
N ALA A 256 0.08 -21.48 21.70
CA ALA A 256 1.01 -20.97 22.70
C ALA A 256 0.31 -20.53 24.01
N GLY A 257 -0.97 -20.85 24.19
CA GLY A 257 -1.72 -20.55 25.41
C GLY A 257 -2.33 -19.14 25.47
N TRP A 258 -2.29 -18.38 24.38
CA TRP A 258 -2.90 -17.05 24.29
C TRP A 258 -4.37 -17.14 23.86
N HIS A 259 -5.17 -16.15 24.28
CA HIS A 259 -6.59 -16.05 23.98
C HIS A 259 -6.87 -14.88 23.05
N PRO A 260 -6.80 -15.07 21.71
CA PRO A 260 -7.13 -14.03 20.77
C PRO A 260 -8.64 -13.74 20.78
N LYS A 261 -9.02 -12.56 21.28
CA LYS A 261 -10.41 -12.07 21.38
C LYS A 261 -10.47 -10.57 21.06
N GLY A 262 -11.66 -10.00 20.92
CA GLY A 262 -11.83 -8.55 20.77
C GLY A 262 -11.63 -7.74 22.06
N VAL A 263 -11.27 -8.40 23.17
CA VAL A 263 -11.11 -7.83 24.53
C VAL A 263 -9.89 -8.50 25.18
N ILE A 264 -9.09 -7.75 25.93
CA ILE A 264 -7.91 -8.27 26.64
C ILE A 264 -8.32 -8.57 28.09
N GLU A 265 -8.30 -9.85 28.44
CA GLU A 265 -8.61 -10.37 29.78
C GLU A 265 -7.38 -11.08 30.36
N GLY A 266 -6.99 -10.71 31.59
CA GLY A 266 -5.88 -11.35 32.29
C GLY A 266 -4.54 -11.25 31.55
N GLU A 267 -3.68 -12.24 31.79
CA GLU A 267 -2.32 -12.25 31.24
C GLU A 267 -2.23 -12.85 29.84
N SER A 268 -3.16 -13.73 29.46
CA SER A 268 -3.17 -14.42 28.17
C SER A 268 -4.00 -13.71 27.10
N GLY A 269 -4.67 -12.60 27.45
CA GLY A 269 -5.48 -11.81 26.53
C GLY A 269 -4.65 -11.16 25.42
N VAL A 270 -5.11 -11.34 24.19
CA VAL A 270 -4.54 -10.69 23.01
C VAL A 270 -5.70 -10.23 22.12
N ALA A 271 -5.69 -8.97 21.70
CA ALA A 271 -6.56 -8.51 20.63
C ALA A 271 -5.77 -8.37 19.34
N ILE A 272 -6.37 -8.80 18.23
CA ILE A 272 -5.80 -8.69 16.89
C ILE A 272 -6.68 -7.71 16.13
N LEU A 273 -6.09 -6.65 15.59
CA LEU A 273 -6.82 -5.73 14.74
C LEU A 273 -7.15 -6.43 13.41
N PRO A 274 -8.43 -6.57 13.03
CA PRO A 274 -8.76 -7.04 11.69
C PRO A 274 -8.34 -6.01 10.64
N THR A 275 -7.52 -6.44 9.68
CA THR A 275 -6.98 -5.60 8.60
C THR A 275 -7.53 -5.99 7.23
N GLY A 276 -7.32 -5.12 6.23
CA GLY A 276 -7.73 -5.27 4.84
C GLY A 276 -6.87 -6.20 3.99
N LEU A 277 -6.51 -7.40 4.49
CA LEU A 277 -5.69 -8.38 3.74
C LEU A 277 -4.31 -7.85 3.33
N ILE A 278 -3.60 -7.28 4.30
CA ILE A 278 -2.28 -6.66 4.14
C ILE A 278 -1.15 -7.53 4.72
N SER A 279 0.09 -7.30 4.29
CA SER A 279 1.31 -7.99 4.74
C SER A 279 1.88 -7.50 6.09
N THR A 280 1.01 -6.98 6.94
CA THR A 280 1.32 -6.50 8.29
C THR A 280 0.18 -6.84 9.26
N GLY A 281 0.47 -6.81 10.56
CA GLY A 281 -0.52 -7.09 11.60
C GLY A 281 -0.30 -6.29 12.86
N TYR A 282 -1.39 -5.99 13.54
CA TYR A 282 -1.42 -5.17 14.76
C TYR A 282 -2.05 -5.97 15.88
N LEU A 283 -1.31 -6.11 16.98
CA LEU A 283 -1.76 -6.85 18.15
C LEU A 283 -1.68 -5.95 19.38
N TYR A 284 -2.62 -6.18 20.28
CA TYR A 284 -2.73 -5.48 21.56
C TYR A 284 -2.68 -6.51 22.68
N THR A 285 -1.86 -6.25 23.70
CA THR A 285 -1.61 -7.18 24.80
C THR A 285 -0.87 -6.50 25.94
N ARG A 286 -1.02 -7.03 27.16
CA ARG A 286 -0.22 -6.64 28.33
C ARG A 286 1.20 -7.22 28.31
N TYR A 287 1.45 -8.27 27.51
CA TYR A 287 2.70 -9.05 27.52
C TYR A 287 3.44 -8.97 26.18
N LYS A 288 3.78 -7.73 25.77
CA LYS A 288 4.34 -7.39 24.45
C LYS A 288 5.49 -8.29 24.04
N ARG A 289 6.54 -8.38 24.87
CA ARG A 289 7.74 -9.19 24.60
C ARG A 289 7.44 -10.66 24.37
N LYS A 290 6.61 -11.26 25.23
CA LYS A 290 6.28 -12.70 25.13
C LYS A 290 5.52 -12.98 23.83
N VAL A 291 4.50 -12.18 23.51
CA VAL A 291 3.71 -12.33 22.28
C VAL A 291 4.56 -12.11 21.03
N ALA A 292 5.35 -11.02 21.00
CA ALA A 292 6.22 -10.71 19.86
C ALA A 292 7.21 -11.85 19.59
N ARG A 293 7.89 -12.34 20.63
CA ARG A 293 8.86 -13.44 20.51
C ARG A 293 8.20 -14.74 20.07
N GLU A 294 7.04 -15.11 20.61
CA GLU A 294 6.31 -16.33 20.22
C GLU A 294 5.91 -16.35 18.74
N LEU A 295 5.59 -15.18 18.19
CA LEU A 295 5.15 -15.02 16.81
C LEU A 295 6.30 -14.94 15.80
N ALA A 296 7.46 -14.39 16.19
CA ALA A 296 8.61 -14.19 15.30
C ALA A 296 9.18 -15.46 14.65
N TRP A 297 8.95 -16.63 15.25
CA TRP A 297 9.44 -17.92 14.75
C TRP A 297 8.40 -18.67 13.92
N ARG A 298 7.20 -18.12 13.76
CA ARG A 298 6.10 -18.81 13.07
C ARG A 298 6.21 -18.61 11.56
N LYS A 299 5.69 -19.59 10.81
CA LYS A 299 5.67 -19.54 9.35
C LYS A 299 4.77 -18.40 8.88
N GLY A 300 5.23 -17.63 7.90
CA GLY A 300 4.51 -16.47 7.37
C GLY A 300 4.71 -15.16 8.12
N ILE A 301 5.40 -15.18 9.27
CA ILE A 301 5.83 -13.98 9.99
C ILE A 301 7.33 -13.83 9.77
N GLU A 302 7.74 -12.70 9.20
CA GLU A 302 9.14 -12.41 8.90
C GLU A 302 9.83 -11.82 10.13
N LEU A 303 9.18 -10.85 10.76
CA LEU A 303 9.63 -10.24 12.00
C LEU A 303 8.45 -9.72 12.81
N THR A 304 8.70 -9.50 14.10
CA THR A 304 7.80 -8.80 15.01
C THR A 304 8.57 -7.69 15.70
N ALA A 305 7.87 -6.63 16.10
CA ALA A 305 8.44 -5.54 16.85
C ALA A 305 7.47 -5.06 17.93
N TYR A 306 8.02 -4.60 19.05
CA TYR A 306 7.26 -3.96 20.10
C TYR A 306 8.06 -2.83 20.73
N GLU A 307 7.37 -1.87 21.32
CA GLU A 307 7.97 -0.79 22.09
C GLU A 307 7.82 -1.05 23.59
N GLU A 308 8.88 -0.76 24.35
CA GLU A 308 8.86 -0.70 25.80
C GLU A 308 9.85 0.35 26.31
N SER A 309 9.36 1.34 27.05
CA SER A 309 10.17 2.39 27.68
C SER A 309 11.07 3.17 26.69
N GLY A 310 10.55 3.49 25.50
CA GLY A 310 11.25 4.22 24.45
C GLY A 310 12.21 3.38 23.61
N VAL A 311 12.28 2.06 23.85
CA VAL A 311 13.13 1.14 23.10
C VAL A 311 12.26 0.22 22.24
N ILE A 312 12.52 0.19 20.94
CA ILE A 312 11.90 -0.80 20.05
C ILE A 312 12.74 -2.06 20.09
N THR A 313 12.12 -3.19 20.39
CA THR A 313 12.75 -4.50 20.26
C THR A 313 12.17 -5.24 19.06
N VAL A 314 13.06 -5.78 18.23
CA VAL A 314 12.73 -6.50 17.00
C VAL A 314 13.14 -7.96 17.13
N PHE A 315 12.24 -8.88 16.80
CA PHE A 315 12.52 -10.31 16.72
C PHE A 315 12.33 -10.82 15.30
N SER A 316 13.21 -11.72 14.87
CA SER A 316 13.00 -12.53 13.68
C SER A 316 13.69 -13.88 13.84
N LYS A 317 13.53 -14.76 12.83
CA LYS A 317 14.30 -16.01 12.76
C LYS A 317 15.82 -15.81 12.70
N LYS A 318 16.28 -14.57 12.47
CA LYS A 318 17.69 -14.21 12.37
C LYS A 318 18.23 -13.56 13.63
N GLY A 319 17.39 -13.22 14.60
CA GLY A 319 17.88 -12.61 15.82
C GLY A 319 16.90 -11.76 16.61
N GLU A 320 17.48 -11.09 17.59
CA GLU A 320 16.88 -10.03 18.40
C GLU A 320 17.76 -8.78 18.27
N ALA A 321 17.14 -7.61 18.14
CA ALA A 321 17.84 -6.34 18.15
C ALA A 321 17.01 -5.26 18.83
N ARG A 322 17.68 -4.19 19.26
CA ARG A 322 17.08 -3.00 19.88
C ARG A 322 17.32 -1.77 19.00
N ILE A 323 16.34 -0.88 18.98
CA ILE A 323 16.43 0.44 18.35
C ILE A 323 16.12 1.48 19.42
N GLN A 324 17.02 2.43 19.56
CA GLN A 324 16.84 3.60 20.43
C GLN A 324 16.89 4.86 19.57
N ARG A 325 16.14 5.88 19.98
CA ARG A 325 16.09 7.17 19.31
C ARG A 325 16.50 8.27 20.28
N LYS A 326 17.24 9.25 19.77
CA LYS A 326 17.41 10.56 20.43
C LYS A 326 17.23 11.68 19.42
N VAL A 327 17.07 12.89 19.92
CA VAL A 327 16.97 14.10 19.11
C VAL A 327 18.15 15.00 19.42
N VAL A 328 18.87 15.42 18.37
CA VAL A 328 20.00 16.37 18.47
C VAL A 328 19.70 17.51 17.50
N GLU A 329 19.62 18.74 18.01
CA GLU A 329 19.28 19.93 17.21
C GLU A 329 17.99 19.76 16.39
N GLY A 330 16.95 19.18 17.02
CA GLY A 330 15.67 18.92 16.37
C GLY A 330 15.68 17.77 15.35
N ARG A 331 16.81 17.09 15.14
CA ARG A 331 16.94 16.00 14.17
C ARG A 331 17.06 14.63 14.85
N PRO A 332 16.41 13.58 14.31
CA PRO A 332 16.49 12.25 14.90
C PRO A 332 17.83 11.57 14.62
N TRP A 333 18.30 10.85 15.63
CA TRP A 333 19.45 9.95 15.59
C TRP A 333 19.02 8.60 16.14
N TYR A 334 19.53 7.54 15.54
CA TYR A 334 19.15 6.17 15.88
C TYR A 334 20.38 5.34 16.23
N LEU A 335 20.24 4.56 17.29
CA LEU A 335 21.16 3.50 17.68
C LEU A 335 20.46 2.17 17.38
N TYR A 336 21.14 1.29 16.63
CA TYR A 336 20.67 -0.06 16.34
C TYR A 336 21.66 -1.06 16.94
N GLU A 337 21.17 -1.90 17.84
CA GLU A 337 21.98 -2.84 18.62
C GLU A 337 21.48 -4.27 18.40
N PRO A 338 22.15 -5.05 17.55
CA PRO A 338 21.91 -6.48 17.47
C PRO A 338 22.29 -7.14 18.82
N VAL A 339 21.34 -7.82 19.45
CA VAL A 339 21.53 -8.51 20.74
C VAL A 339 21.97 -9.95 20.52
N ILE A 340 21.25 -10.66 19.64
CA ILE A 340 21.60 -12.01 19.18
C ILE A 340 21.32 -12.04 17.69
N GLY A 341 22.32 -12.40 16.87
CA GLY A 341 22.17 -12.35 15.41
C GLY A 341 21.82 -10.94 14.92
N ASP A 342 21.19 -10.85 13.75
CA ASP A 342 20.81 -9.56 13.17
C ASP A 342 19.45 -9.70 12.43
N PRO A 343 18.34 -9.28 13.06
CA PRO A 343 17.03 -9.40 12.46
C PRO A 343 16.80 -8.48 11.26
N LEU A 344 17.49 -7.33 11.18
CA LEU A 344 17.33 -6.36 10.09
C LEU A 344 18.42 -6.47 9.01
N ARG A 345 19.49 -7.22 9.27
CA ARG A 345 20.63 -7.43 8.37
C ARG A 345 21.36 -6.12 8.05
N TYR A 346 21.62 -5.35 9.08
CA TYR A 346 22.35 -4.09 9.00
C TYR A 346 23.81 -4.20 9.42
N ASP A 347 24.32 -5.38 9.76
CA ASP A 347 25.73 -5.63 10.04
C ASP A 347 26.69 -4.90 9.08
N THR A 348 26.49 -5.07 7.78
CA THR A 348 27.33 -4.46 6.73
C THR A 348 27.20 -2.93 6.72
N PHE A 349 26.01 -2.40 6.94
CA PHE A 349 25.77 -0.96 7.05
C PHE A 349 26.43 -0.39 8.32
N LEU A 350 26.31 -1.06 9.46
CA LEU A 350 26.89 -0.64 10.73
C LEU A 350 28.42 -0.57 10.64
N TRP A 351 29.07 -1.60 10.08
CA TRP A 351 30.52 -1.58 9.82
C TRP A 351 30.93 -0.37 8.99
N ARG A 352 30.21 -0.09 7.90
CA ARG A 352 30.46 1.07 7.05
C ARG A 352 30.25 2.39 7.80
N ALA A 353 29.22 2.49 8.63
CA ALA A 353 28.93 3.70 9.39
C ALA A 353 30.02 4.01 10.41
N ILE A 354 30.58 2.98 11.07
CA ILE A 354 31.71 3.12 11.99
C ILE A 354 32.96 3.55 11.22
N ASP A 355 33.32 2.84 10.15
CA ASP A 355 34.50 3.13 9.33
C ASP A 355 34.47 4.53 8.71
N SER A 356 33.27 5.00 8.32
CA SER A 356 33.05 6.33 7.77
C SER A 356 32.90 7.44 8.82
N GLY A 357 33.01 7.13 10.12
CA GLY A 357 32.86 8.11 11.21
C GLY A 357 31.46 8.74 11.29
N TRP A 358 30.41 8.01 10.91
CA TRP A 358 29.02 8.50 10.96
C TRP A 358 28.38 8.31 12.33
N THR A 359 29.01 7.55 13.21
CA THR A 359 28.58 7.27 14.58
C THR A 359 29.13 8.33 15.53
N ASP A 360 28.34 8.71 16.53
CA ASP A 360 28.88 9.41 17.70
C ASP A 360 29.57 8.44 18.68
N SER A 361 30.04 8.98 19.82
CA SER A 361 30.72 8.20 20.86
C SER A 361 29.87 7.10 21.51
N MET A 362 28.55 7.16 21.34
CA MET A 362 27.59 6.19 21.87
C MET A 362 27.02 5.28 20.77
N GLY A 363 27.55 5.36 19.54
CA GLY A 363 27.11 4.55 18.40
C GLY A 363 25.85 5.04 17.70
N TYR A 364 25.31 6.22 18.04
CA TYR A 364 24.15 6.76 17.33
C TYR A 364 24.55 7.30 15.96
N ILE A 365 23.70 7.05 14.97
CA ILE A 365 23.88 7.49 13.57
C ILE A 365 22.73 8.46 13.22
N PRO A 366 23.00 9.60 12.55
CA PRO A 366 21.96 10.51 12.11
C PRO A 366 20.96 9.84 11.15
N ALA A 367 19.67 10.16 11.29
CA ALA A 367 18.60 9.66 10.44
C ALA A 367 18.90 9.72 8.93
N ARG A 368 19.44 10.85 8.44
CA ARG A 368 19.82 11.01 7.02
C ARG A 368 20.82 9.96 6.52
N ARG A 369 21.72 9.49 7.39
CA ARG A 369 22.73 8.47 7.06
C ARG A 369 22.11 7.09 7.04
N TRP A 370 21.22 6.80 7.98
CA TRP A 370 20.38 5.60 7.95
C TRP A 370 19.56 5.53 6.66
N PHE A 371 18.85 6.61 6.31
CA PHE A 371 18.04 6.67 5.09
C PHE A 371 18.87 6.43 3.83
N ALA A 372 19.94 7.21 3.63
CA ALA A 372 20.76 7.10 2.44
C ALA A 372 21.52 5.76 2.36
N GLY A 373 22.06 5.27 3.49
CA GLY A 373 22.92 4.09 3.50
C GLY A 373 22.16 2.76 3.54
N THR A 374 20.86 2.77 3.86
CA THR A 374 20.03 1.54 3.86
C THR A 374 19.00 1.51 2.73
N LEU A 375 19.02 2.49 1.82
CA LEU A 375 17.99 2.61 0.78
C LEU A 375 17.83 1.32 -0.03
N GLU A 376 18.93 0.70 -0.44
CA GLU A 376 18.97 -0.54 -1.24
C GLU A 376 18.92 -1.83 -0.41
N GLU A 377 18.82 -1.72 0.91
CA GLU A 377 18.73 -2.88 1.79
C GLU A 377 17.36 -3.58 1.70
N ARG A 378 17.28 -4.79 2.28
CA ARG A 378 16.03 -5.56 2.33
C ARG A 378 14.90 -4.80 3.01
N TYR A 379 15.22 -4.04 4.05
CA TYR A 379 14.27 -3.24 4.82
C TYR A 379 14.71 -1.77 4.84
N PRO A 380 14.45 -0.99 3.78
CA PRO A 380 14.93 0.39 3.71
C PRO A 380 14.47 1.23 4.90
N TYR A 381 15.43 1.92 5.53
CA TYR A 381 15.22 2.86 6.63
C TYR A 381 14.37 2.30 7.78
N ALA A 382 14.48 1.00 8.05
CA ALA A 382 13.60 0.31 9.01
C ALA A 382 13.68 0.84 10.45
N VAL A 383 14.81 1.45 10.87
CA VAL A 383 14.96 1.94 12.26
C VAL A 383 13.95 3.03 12.60
N ASP A 384 13.75 3.97 11.70
CA ASP A 384 12.82 5.09 11.87
C ASP A 384 11.38 4.62 11.63
N ARG A 385 11.16 3.82 10.59
CA ARG A 385 9.84 3.30 10.25
C ARG A 385 9.25 2.42 11.35
N LEU A 386 10.06 1.55 11.97
CA LEU A 386 9.64 0.76 13.14
C LEU A 386 9.34 1.64 14.35
N TYR A 387 10.15 2.66 14.59
CA TYR A 387 9.96 3.61 15.69
C TYR A 387 8.66 4.39 15.49
N GLY A 388 8.44 4.96 14.31
CA GLY A 388 7.21 5.65 13.93
C GLY A 388 5.98 4.76 14.08
N GLY A 389 6.02 3.54 13.54
CA GLY A 389 4.90 2.60 13.61
C GLY A 389 4.46 2.21 15.03
N LEU A 390 5.39 2.20 16.00
CA LEU A 390 5.12 1.77 17.38
C LEU A 390 4.99 2.92 18.38
N THR A 391 5.41 4.13 18.03
CA THR A 391 5.37 5.31 18.90
C THR A 391 4.51 6.46 18.37
N GLY A 392 4.06 6.36 17.12
CA GLY A 392 3.38 7.44 16.43
C GLY A 392 2.54 6.95 15.25
N HIS A 393 2.36 7.85 14.28
CA HIS A 393 1.47 7.77 13.12
C HIS A 393 -0.04 7.69 13.44
N VAL A 394 -0.42 7.06 14.55
CA VAL A 394 -1.81 6.86 14.96
C VAL A 394 -1.97 7.04 16.46
N LEU A 395 -3.18 7.34 16.91
CA LEU A 395 -3.46 7.56 18.33
C LEU A 395 -3.45 6.25 19.15
N ASN A 396 -4.00 5.17 18.61
CA ASN A 396 -4.07 3.87 19.28
C ASN A 396 -3.04 2.89 18.71
N VAL A 397 -1.76 3.17 18.95
CA VAL A 397 -0.63 2.33 18.51
C VAL A 397 -0.74 0.89 19.01
N GLY A 398 -0.40 -0.05 18.14
CA GLY A 398 -0.35 -1.47 18.44
C GLY A 398 0.75 -1.77 19.45
N ASP A 399 0.51 -2.74 20.33
CA ASP A 399 1.52 -3.16 21.30
C ASP A 399 2.58 -4.07 20.66
N VAL A 400 2.19 -4.82 19.62
CA VAL A 400 3.10 -5.61 18.79
C VAL A 400 2.71 -5.43 17.32
N LEU A 401 3.69 -5.07 16.50
CA LEU A 401 3.58 -5.05 15.04
C LEU A 401 4.19 -6.32 14.43
N LEU A 402 3.57 -6.82 13.38
CA LEU A 402 4.07 -7.93 12.57
C LEU A 402 4.41 -7.42 11.17
N SER A 403 5.57 -7.80 10.64
CA SER A 403 5.82 -7.75 9.19
C SER A 403 5.84 -9.19 8.68
N LEU A 404 5.02 -9.45 7.66
CA LEU A 404 4.84 -10.81 7.16
C LEU A 404 5.87 -11.18 6.08
N GLU A 405 6.10 -12.48 5.91
CA GLU A 405 6.91 -12.99 4.80
C GLU A 405 6.17 -12.78 3.46
N PRO A 406 6.89 -12.71 2.31
CA PRO A 406 6.26 -12.67 1.00
C PRO A 406 5.28 -13.83 0.78
N GLY A 407 4.16 -13.54 0.10
CA GLY A 407 3.10 -14.52 -0.13
C GLY A 407 2.19 -14.74 1.08
N TRP A 408 2.26 -13.88 2.10
CA TRP A 408 1.37 -13.91 3.25
C TRP A 408 0.65 -12.59 3.48
N HIS A 409 -0.58 -12.68 3.96
CA HIS A 409 -1.37 -11.54 4.40
C HIS A 409 -2.10 -11.86 5.71
N LEU A 410 -2.44 -10.83 6.48
CA LEU A 410 -3.34 -10.91 7.62
C LEU A 410 -4.62 -10.13 7.32
N GLY A 411 -5.74 -10.59 7.87
CA GLY A 411 -7.04 -9.92 7.77
C GLY A 411 -8.20 -10.90 7.84
N SER A 412 -9.34 -10.53 7.25
CA SER A 412 -10.57 -11.33 7.30
C SER A 412 -10.39 -12.74 6.71
N ALA A 413 -10.69 -13.76 7.51
CA ALA A 413 -10.69 -15.16 7.05
C ALA A 413 -11.77 -15.40 5.99
N PHE A 414 -12.93 -14.75 6.13
CA PHE A 414 -14.02 -14.82 5.18
C PHE A 414 -13.60 -14.25 3.81
N LEU A 415 -13.04 -13.03 3.78
CA LEU A 415 -12.57 -12.43 2.51
C LEU A 415 -11.45 -13.26 1.89
N SER A 416 -10.52 -13.78 2.70
CA SER A 416 -9.43 -14.64 2.22
C SER A 416 -9.90 -15.95 1.58
N PHE A 417 -11.12 -16.41 1.89
CA PHE A 417 -11.69 -17.61 1.29
C PHE A 417 -12.26 -17.33 -0.10
N PHE A 418 -12.86 -16.16 -0.30
CA PHE A 418 -13.50 -15.80 -1.57
C PHE A 418 -12.56 -15.11 -2.56
N PHE A 419 -11.51 -14.44 -2.07
CA PHE A 419 -10.62 -13.63 -2.89
C PHE A 419 -9.19 -14.17 -2.91
N HIS A 420 -8.68 -14.39 -4.12
CA HIS A 420 -7.28 -14.78 -4.35
C HIS A 420 -6.47 -13.55 -4.71
N PHE A 421 -5.72 -13.02 -3.74
CA PHE A 421 -4.90 -11.83 -3.92
C PHE A 421 -3.65 -12.16 -4.75
N GLN A 422 -3.36 -11.31 -5.73
CA GLN A 422 -2.18 -11.37 -6.60
C GLN A 422 -1.02 -10.51 -6.12
N GLY A 423 -1.30 -9.61 -5.16
CA GLY A 423 -0.30 -8.78 -4.51
C GLY A 423 -0.82 -8.19 -3.21
N THR A 424 0.08 -7.67 -2.39
CA THR A 424 -0.25 -7.00 -1.12
C THR A 424 0.83 -6.00 -0.71
N HIS A 425 0.55 -5.18 0.29
CA HIS A 425 1.47 -4.19 0.84
C HIS A 425 1.36 -4.13 2.38
N GLY A 426 2.08 -3.22 3.04
CA GLY A 426 2.13 -3.08 4.50
C GLY A 426 3.40 -3.59 5.21
N SER A 427 4.20 -4.48 4.61
CA SER A 427 5.40 -5.05 5.26
C SER A 427 6.56 -4.05 5.33
N LEU A 428 7.64 -4.40 6.05
CA LEU A 428 8.87 -3.58 6.07
C LEU A 428 9.70 -3.68 4.79
N ARG A 429 9.40 -4.65 3.92
CA ARG A 429 10.24 -5.01 2.78
C ARG A 429 10.19 -3.95 1.70
N ARG A 430 11.32 -3.72 1.01
CA ARG A 430 11.44 -2.78 -0.10
C ARG A 430 10.27 -2.84 -1.11
N GLY A 431 9.89 -4.04 -1.57
CA GLY A 431 8.82 -4.21 -2.55
C GLY A 431 7.44 -3.72 -2.08
N SER A 432 7.19 -3.74 -0.77
CA SER A 432 5.93 -3.31 -0.18
C SER A 432 5.85 -1.81 0.08
N ILE A 433 6.98 -1.10 0.06
CA ILE A 433 7.09 0.24 0.66
C ILE A 433 7.56 1.27 -0.36
N THR A 434 8.19 0.82 -1.44
CA THR A 434 8.83 1.69 -2.42
C THR A 434 7.84 2.02 -3.52
N GLY A 435 7.12 3.12 -3.31
CA GLY A 435 6.39 3.84 -4.33
C GLY A 435 7.34 4.69 -5.17
N PHE A 436 6.78 5.62 -5.93
CA PHE A 436 7.55 6.55 -6.76
C PHE A 436 7.13 7.99 -6.51
N ALA A 437 7.98 8.92 -6.93
CA ALA A 437 7.61 10.30 -7.18
C ALA A 437 8.27 10.78 -8.48
N MET A 438 7.56 11.57 -9.28
CA MET A 438 8.07 12.25 -10.47
C MET A 438 7.29 13.53 -10.72
N ALA A 439 7.94 14.48 -11.39
CA ALA A 439 7.38 15.75 -11.82
C ALA A 439 7.69 15.96 -13.30
#